data_AF-A0AAF5PKD6-F1
#
_entry.id   AF-A0AAF5PKD6-F1
#
_cell.length_a   1.000
_cell.length_b   1.000
_cell.length_c   1.000
_cell.angle_alpha   90.00
_cell.angle_beta   90.00
_cell.angle_gamma   90.00
#
_symmetry.space_group_name_H-M   'P 1'
#
loop_
_entity.id
_entity.type
_entity.pdbx_description
1 polymer ?
#
loop_
_entity_poly.entity_id
_entity_poly.type
_entity_poly.pdbx_seq_one_letter_code
_entity_poly.pdbx_strand_id
1 'polypeptide(L)'
;MKLHRTEQKPLVVTQSTLRWNATNEMLISASSSANNLVDIGIEIHAFYPSFLVFRQTLQGKVAGSLNRVKFFVPGGTERSDSYRLVVRAQNDSELFEEIIPGAPDLRNIYLQTDKTVYKPTDNVKVRALPLTTNGKLYVGSVDFALLNPDGFELIHKTRSNSKNRFLAVEFQLPDRLVFGEWKIVARPDRHKPHTYSITFQVQKYELSQFRVHTLAKETDDIDLYEIDVLARHTNGRQISGQITIWCDCNANSSKSVIPSDSGKSFLCLLKSSKVSFFNFKASKYGAFKSS
;
A
#
# COMPACT_ATOMS: atom_id res chain seq x y z
N MET A 1 41.59 -29.77 29.62
CA MET A 1 41.21 -28.60 28.82
C MET A 1 40.19 -29.08 27.78
N LYS A 2 38.89 -28.96 28.05
CA LYS A 2 37.86 -29.29 27.05
C LYS A 2 37.88 -28.17 26.02
N LEU A 3 38.37 -28.42 24.81
CA LEU A 3 38.13 -27.52 23.68
C LEU A 3 36.61 -27.41 23.54
N HIS A 4 36.04 -26.22 23.77
CA HIS A 4 34.71 -25.92 23.26
C HIS A 4 34.80 -26.03 21.75
N ARG A 5 34.37 -27.17 21.21
CA ARG A 5 34.14 -27.33 19.78
C ARG A 5 33.00 -26.38 19.46
N THR A 6 33.31 -25.29 18.76
CA THR A 6 32.30 -24.34 18.28
C THR A 6 31.29 -25.16 17.47
N GLU A 7 30.02 -25.15 17.86
CA GLU A 7 28.96 -25.83 17.13
C GLU A 7 28.90 -25.24 15.72
N GLN A 8 29.29 -26.05 14.73
CA GLN A 8 29.27 -25.67 13.33
C GLN A 8 27.89 -26.02 12.77
N LYS A 9 27.17 -24.99 12.35
CA LYS A 9 25.81 -25.08 11.79
C LYS A 9 25.76 -24.29 10.48
N PRO A 10 25.15 -24.81 9.42
CA PRO A 10 25.00 -24.07 8.17
C PRO A 10 24.29 -22.72 8.38
N LEU A 11 24.79 -21.68 7.72
CA LEU A 11 24.09 -20.40 7.61
C LEU A 11 23.10 -20.46 6.46
N VAL A 12 21.83 -20.18 6.74
CA VAL A 12 20.77 -20.14 5.74
C VAL A 12 20.06 -18.78 5.82
N VAL A 13 19.90 -18.14 4.66
CA VAL A 13 19.14 -16.89 4.51
C VAL A 13 18.02 -17.15 3.50
N THR A 14 16.79 -16.97 3.94
CA THR A 14 15.59 -17.18 3.12
C THR A 14 14.53 -16.12 3.43
N GLN A 15 13.43 -16.15 2.67
CA GLN A 15 12.31 -15.27 2.88
C GLN A 15 11.56 -15.67 4.16
N SER A 16 10.94 -14.71 4.85
CA SER A 16 10.14 -14.98 6.05
C SER A 16 8.88 -15.82 5.77
N THR A 17 8.49 -15.96 4.51
CA THR A 17 7.39 -16.81 4.04
C THR A 17 7.80 -17.50 2.74
N LEU A 18 7.40 -18.77 2.58
CA LEU A 18 7.52 -19.48 1.30
C LEU A 18 6.27 -19.25 0.47
N ARG A 19 6.47 -18.73 -0.74
CA ARG A 19 5.38 -18.36 -1.66
C ARG A 19 4.91 -19.54 -2.46
N TRP A 20 3.64 -19.90 -2.32
CA TRP A 20 3.01 -20.95 -3.12
C TRP A 20 2.84 -20.52 -4.58
N ASN A 21 2.84 -21.51 -5.47
CA ASN A 21 2.75 -21.32 -6.91
C ASN A 21 3.85 -20.40 -7.47
N ALA A 22 5.01 -20.39 -6.82
CA ALA A 22 6.13 -19.55 -7.19
C ALA A 22 7.48 -20.21 -6.93
N THR A 23 8.48 -19.72 -7.66
CA THR A 23 9.87 -20.03 -7.40
C THR A 23 10.37 -19.15 -6.25
N ASN A 24 10.79 -19.82 -5.19
CA ASN A 24 11.42 -19.24 -4.02
C ASN A 24 12.93 -19.37 -4.14
N GLU A 25 13.65 -18.62 -3.30
CA GLU A 25 15.09 -18.61 -3.28
C GLU A 25 15.62 -18.58 -1.86
N MET A 26 16.74 -19.27 -1.65
CA MET A 26 17.53 -19.18 -0.42
C MET A 26 19.02 -19.14 -0.73
N LEU A 27 19.77 -18.61 0.22
CA LEU A 27 21.22 -18.56 0.22
C LEU A 27 21.73 -19.44 1.35
N ILE A 28 22.75 -20.24 1.07
CA ILE A 28 23.28 -21.24 2.01
C ILE A 28 24.80 -21.15 2.03
N SER A 29 25.40 -21.25 3.21
CA SER A 29 26.84 -21.39 3.39
C SER A 29 27.13 -22.39 4.50
N ALA A 30 28.10 -23.28 4.29
CA ALA A 30 28.55 -24.26 5.29
C ALA A 30 29.49 -23.59 6.31
N SER A 31 29.40 -23.98 7.58
CA SER A 31 30.17 -23.37 8.67
C SER A 31 31.55 -24.00 8.90
N SER A 32 31.86 -25.13 8.24
CA SER A 32 33.17 -25.78 8.28
C SER A 32 34.33 -24.82 7.94
N SER A 33 35.52 -25.14 8.47
CA SER A 33 36.76 -24.41 8.20
C SER A 33 37.02 -24.24 6.71
N ALA A 34 37.41 -23.03 6.30
CA ALA A 34 37.73 -22.68 4.92
C ALA A 34 38.74 -23.67 4.30
N ASN A 35 38.57 -23.94 3.00
CA ASN A 35 39.39 -24.81 2.11
C ASN A 35 39.01 -26.29 2.00
N ASN A 36 37.93 -26.75 2.63
CA ASN A 36 37.37 -28.08 2.35
C ASN A 36 36.22 -28.00 1.34
N LEU A 37 36.16 -29.00 0.44
CA LEU A 37 34.98 -29.26 -0.36
C LEU A 37 33.96 -30.01 0.50
N VAL A 38 32.73 -29.51 0.51
CA VAL A 38 31.63 -30.06 1.31
C VAL A 38 30.39 -30.24 0.44
N ASP A 39 29.69 -31.34 0.67
CA ASP A 39 28.36 -31.56 0.12
C ASP A 39 27.30 -30.95 1.04
N ILE A 40 26.32 -30.25 0.45
CA ILE A 40 25.23 -29.61 1.19
C ILE A 40 23.90 -30.22 0.74
N GLY A 41 23.25 -30.96 1.63
CA GLY A 41 21.93 -31.55 1.44
C GLY A 41 20.82 -30.63 1.93
N ILE A 42 19.77 -30.48 1.13
CA ILE A 42 18.65 -29.57 1.35
C ILE A 42 17.36 -30.36 1.20
N GLU A 43 16.45 -30.22 2.17
CA GLU A 43 15.12 -30.80 2.13
C GLU A 43 14.07 -29.80 2.62
N ILE A 44 12.95 -29.72 1.92
CA ILE A 44 11.79 -28.92 2.32
C ILE A 44 10.58 -29.85 2.38
N HIS A 45 9.95 -29.91 3.55
CA HIS A 45 8.77 -30.74 3.79
C HIS A 45 7.55 -29.85 4.07
N ALA A 46 6.44 -30.12 3.42
CA ALA A 46 5.16 -29.53 3.78
C ALA A 46 4.60 -30.21 5.04
N PHE A 47 3.90 -29.46 5.90
CA PHE A 47 3.22 -30.02 7.06
C PHE A 47 1.87 -30.62 6.69
N TYR A 48 1.02 -29.86 6.00
CA TYR A 48 -0.33 -30.27 5.63
C TYR A 48 -0.72 -29.75 4.24
N PRO A 49 -0.92 -30.63 3.24
CA PRO A 49 -0.65 -32.08 3.29
C PRO A 49 0.84 -32.35 3.52
N SER A 50 1.18 -33.48 4.15
CA SER A 50 2.58 -33.81 4.41
C SER A 50 3.23 -34.49 3.20
N PHE A 51 4.22 -33.84 2.61
CA PHE A 51 5.00 -34.39 1.49
C PHE A 51 6.34 -33.65 1.34
N LEU A 52 7.28 -34.26 0.62
CA LEU A 52 8.56 -33.66 0.25
C LEU A 52 8.35 -32.67 -0.91
N VAL A 53 8.54 -31.39 -0.64
CA VAL A 53 8.40 -30.30 -1.62
C VAL A 53 9.64 -30.21 -2.50
N PHE A 54 10.82 -30.29 -1.88
CA PHE A 54 12.08 -30.08 -2.57
C PHE A 54 13.20 -30.87 -1.92
N ARG A 55 14.08 -31.45 -2.74
CA ARG A 55 15.31 -32.09 -2.30
C ARG A 55 16.43 -31.85 -3.30
N GLN A 56 17.59 -31.42 -2.82
CA GLN A 56 18.79 -31.24 -3.63
C GLN A 56 20.04 -31.45 -2.79
N THR A 57 21.08 -32.02 -3.42
CA THR A 57 22.44 -32.05 -2.86
C THR A 57 23.36 -31.21 -3.74
N LEU A 58 23.98 -30.19 -3.15
CA LEU A 58 25.02 -29.40 -3.80
C LEU A 58 26.36 -30.08 -3.54
N GLN A 59 26.97 -30.66 -4.58
CA GLN A 59 28.22 -31.39 -4.43
C GLN A 59 29.45 -30.49 -4.53
N GLY A 60 30.48 -30.81 -3.74
CA GLY A 60 31.81 -30.22 -3.84
C GLY A 60 31.84 -28.69 -3.73
N LYS A 61 31.07 -28.11 -2.79
CA LYS A 61 31.06 -26.67 -2.56
C LYS A 61 32.19 -26.28 -1.63
N VAL A 62 32.81 -25.14 -1.88
CA VAL A 62 33.85 -24.61 -0.98
C VAL A 62 33.20 -24.18 0.33
N ALA A 63 33.68 -24.67 1.47
CA ALA A 63 33.20 -24.25 2.79
C ALA A 63 33.29 -22.72 2.96
N GLY A 64 32.27 -22.09 3.55
CA GLY A 64 32.15 -20.64 3.64
C GLY A 64 31.66 -19.93 2.37
N SER A 65 31.61 -20.60 1.20
CA SER A 65 31.07 -20.01 -0.03
C SER A 65 29.54 -19.88 0.00
N LEU A 66 29.03 -18.79 -0.56
CA LEU A 66 27.60 -18.52 -0.66
C LEU A 66 27.01 -19.26 -1.86
N ASN A 67 26.05 -20.16 -1.60
CA ASN A 67 25.37 -20.95 -2.60
C ASN A 67 23.91 -20.50 -2.73
N ARG A 68 23.47 -20.18 -3.95
CA ARG A 68 22.11 -19.75 -4.25
C ARG A 68 21.28 -20.93 -4.77
N VAL A 69 20.15 -21.19 -4.14
CA VAL A 69 19.26 -22.30 -4.49
C VAL A 69 17.87 -21.76 -4.78
N LYS A 70 17.33 -22.12 -5.95
CA LYS A 70 15.97 -21.80 -6.38
C LYS A 70 15.14 -23.07 -6.39
N PHE A 71 13.93 -22.99 -5.86
CA PHE A 71 13.01 -24.12 -5.77
C PHE A 71 11.57 -23.65 -5.93
N PHE A 72 10.73 -24.48 -6.53
CA PHE A 72 9.31 -24.18 -6.69
C PHE A 72 8.52 -24.75 -5.51
N VAL A 73 7.58 -23.97 -4.97
CA VAL A 73 6.65 -24.43 -3.95
C VAL A 73 5.26 -24.54 -4.59
N PRO A 74 4.63 -25.73 -4.58
CA PRO A 74 3.35 -25.94 -5.22
C PRO A 74 2.22 -25.17 -4.52
N GLY A 75 1.18 -24.85 -5.31
CA GLY A 75 -0.04 -24.20 -4.85
C GLY A 75 -1.25 -25.14 -4.90
N GLY A 76 -2.46 -24.58 -4.88
CA GLY A 76 -3.69 -25.36 -5.01
C GLY A 76 -3.91 -26.30 -3.82
N THR A 77 -4.20 -27.58 -4.09
CA THR A 77 -4.43 -28.62 -3.07
C THR A 77 -3.16 -29.08 -2.35
N GLU A 78 -1.98 -28.78 -2.92
CA GLU A 78 -0.67 -29.15 -2.37
C GLU A 78 -0.03 -28.00 -1.57
N ARG A 79 -0.70 -26.85 -1.46
CA ARG A 79 -0.21 -25.74 -0.64
C ARG A 79 -0.25 -26.13 0.85
N SER A 80 0.72 -25.64 1.62
CA SER A 80 0.78 -25.84 3.07
C SER A 80 1.03 -24.53 3.78
N ASP A 81 0.37 -24.33 4.93
CA ASP A 81 0.51 -23.14 5.78
C ASP A 81 1.89 -23.03 6.44
N SER A 82 2.66 -24.12 6.45
CA SER A 82 3.99 -24.16 7.04
C SER A 82 4.86 -25.20 6.34
N TYR A 83 6.15 -24.93 6.30
CA TYR A 83 7.16 -25.77 5.67
C TYR A 83 8.35 -25.95 6.61
N ARG A 84 8.83 -27.18 6.75
CA ARG A 84 10.05 -27.50 7.48
C ARG A 84 11.22 -27.49 6.52
N LEU A 85 12.12 -26.53 6.64
CA LEU A 85 13.36 -26.44 5.89
C LEU A 85 14.48 -27.11 6.71
N VAL A 86 15.15 -28.10 6.12
CA VAL A 86 16.28 -28.81 6.71
C VAL A 86 17.48 -28.68 5.79
N VAL A 87 18.60 -28.18 6.30
CA VAL A 87 19.87 -28.10 5.58
C VAL A 87 20.97 -28.79 6.38
N ARG A 88 21.68 -29.70 5.72
CA ARG A 88 22.79 -30.47 6.28
C ARG A 88 24.03 -30.20 5.44
N ALA A 89 25.12 -29.76 6.06
CA ALA A 89 26.42 -29.69 5.38
C ALA A 89 27.33 -30.80 5.90
N GLN A 90 28.11 -31.39 5.00
CA GLN A 90 29.14 -32.35 5.37
C GLN A 90 30.14 -31.68 6.33
N ASN A 91 30.53 -32.40 7.38
CA ASN A 91 31.43 -31.97 8.47
C ASN A 91 30.87 -30.96 9.47
N ASP A 92 29.70 -30.34 9.22
CA ASP A 92 29.00 -29.53 10.22
C ASP A 92 28.41 -30.46 11.30
N SER A 93 28.53 -30.05 12.57
CA SER A 93 28.07 -30.84 13.73
C SER A 93 26.56 -30.79 13.93
N GLU A 94 25.92 -29.70 13.47
CA GLU A 94 24.50 -29.48 13.57
C GLU A 94 23.88 -29.23 12.20
N LEU A 95 22.59 -29.52 12.08
CA LEU A 95 21.80 -29.15 10.92
C LEU A 95 21.10 -27.81 11.16
N PHE A 96 20.81 -27.11 10.07
CA PHE A 96 19.85 -26.01 10.09
C PHE A 96 18.44 -26.56 9.92
N GLU A 97 17.55 -26.23 10.84
CA GLU A 97 16.13 -26.58 10.78
C GLU A 97 15.30 -25.39 11.22
N GLU A 98 14.33 -25.02 10.38
CA GLU A 98 13.40 -23.93 10.67
C GLU A 98 12.02 -24.23 10.06
N ILE A 99 10.96 -23.78 10.74
CA ILE A 99 9.60 -23.81 10.23
C ILE A 99 9.28 -22.45 9.62
N ILE A 100 9.03 -22.43 8.31
CA ILE A 100 8.75 -21.21 7.55
C ILE A 100 7.26 -21.22 7.16
N PRO A 101 6.50 -20.14 7.44
CA PRO A 101 5.10 -20.05 7.05
C PRO A 101 4.92 -19.99 5.52
N GLY A 102 3.83 -20.58 5.03
CA GLY A 102 3.39 -20.51 3.65
C GLY A 102 2.51 -19.29 3.38
N ALA A 103 2.64 -18.69 2.20
CA ALA A 103 1.81 -17.57 1.76
C ALA A 103 1.57 -17.61 0.24
N PRO A 104 0.52 -16.97 -0.30
CA PRO A 104 0.38 -16.80 -1.74
C PRO A 104 1.51 -15.94 -2.32
N ASP A 105 1.92 -16.18 -3.58
CA ASP A 105 2.81 -15.26 -4.31
C ASP A 105 2.09 -13.96 -4.68
N LEU A 106 1.94 -13.09 -3.69
CA LEU A 106 1.26 -11.81 -3.83
C LEU A 106 2.15 -10.71 -3.25
N ARG A 107 2.52 -9.76 -4.11
CA ARG A 107 3.24 -8.56 -3.72
C ARG A 107 2.28 -7.48 -3.24
N ASN A 108 1.24 -7.22 -4.03
CA ASN A 108 0.27 -6.17 -3.73
C ASN A 108 -1.05 -6.39 -4.45
N ILE A 109 -2.14 -5.82 -3.93
CA ILE A 109 -3.40 -5.64 -4.65
C ILE A 109 -3.66 -4.14 -4.76
N TYR A 110 -3.46 -3.60 -5.96
CA TYR A 110 -3.83 -2.20 -6.22
C TYR A 110 -5.34 -2.11 -6.41
N LEU A 111 -5.99 -1.31 -5.58
CA LEU A 111 -7.42 -1.08 -5.61
C LEU A 111 -7.70 0.31 -6.17
N GLN A 112 -8.74 0.41 -6.99
CA GLN A 112 -9.24 1.67 -7.51
C GLN A 112 -10.77 1.63 -7.54
N THR A 113 -11.40 2.67 -7.01
CA THR A 113 -12.84 2.91 -7.15
C THR A 113 -13.14 3.82 -8.34
N ASP A 114 -14.35 3.76 -8.91
CA ASP A 114 -14.75 4.64 -10.02
C ASP A 114 -14.98 6.10 -9.59
N LYS A 115 -15.40 6.30 -8.34
CA LYS A 115 -15.52 7.61 -7.67
C LYS A 115 -14.79 7.61 -6.33
N THR A 116 -14.44 8.80 -5.85
CA THR A 116 -13.93 9.03 -4.47
C THR A 116 -15.05 9.37 -3.48
N VAL A 117 -16.20 9.82 -3.99
CA VAL A 117 -17.38 10.21 -3.21
C VAL A 117 -18.64 9.54 -3.81
N TYR A 118 -19.46 8.93 -2.95
CA TYR A 118 -20.69 8.24 -3.31
C TYR A 118 -21.88 8.77 -2.52
N LYS A 119 -23.08 8.55 -3.07
CA LYS A 119 -24.35 8.80 -2.41
C LYS A 119 -24.96 7.49 -1.90
N PRO A 120 -25.94 7.53 -0.98
CA PRO A 120 -26.77 6.37 -0.69
C PRO A 120 -27.34 5.77 -1.98
N THR A 121 -27.52 4.44 -2.00
CA THR A 121 -27.97 3.65 -3.17
C THR A 121 -27.01 3.56 -4.36
N ASP A 122 -25.90 4.32 -4.38
CA ASP A 122 -24.89 4.18 -5.43
C ASP A 122 -24.26 2.77 -5.43
N ASN A 123 -23.89 2.31 -6.62
CA ASN A 123 -23.02 1.15 -6.79
C ASN A 123 -21.55 1.58 -6.81
N VAL A 124 -20.79 1.14 -5.83
CA VAL A 124 -19.34 1.32 -5.73
C VAL A 124 -18.67 0.30 -6.63
N LYS A 125 -18.02 0.76 -7.72
CA LYS A 125 -17.32 -0.13 -8.65
C LYS A 125 -15.84 -0.11 -8.35
N VAL A 126 -15.27 -1.30 -8.14
CA VAL A 126 -13.87 -1.46 -7.78
C VAL A 126 -13.16 -2.27 -8.86
N ARG A 127 -11.99 -1.77 -9.25
CA ARG A 127 -10.99 -2.51 -10.01
C ARG A 127 -9.85 -2.88 -9.07
N ALA A 128 -9.53 -4.17 -9.05
CA ALA A 128 -8.42 -4.69 -8.28
C ALA A 128 -7.38 -5.33 -9.22
N LEU A 129 -6.12 -4.94 -9.04
CA LEU A 129 -4.98 -5.43 -9.79
C LEU A 129 -4.03 -6.17 -8.83
N PRO A 130 -4.25 -7.47 -8.61
CA PRO A 130 -3.39 -8.27 -7.76
C PRO A 130 -2.13 -8.67 -8.55
N LEU A 131 -0.95 -8.32 -8.03
CA LEU A 131 0.35 -8.59 -8.65
C LEU A 131 1.18 -9.54 -7.80
N THR A 132 1.80 -10.50 -8.46
CA THR A 132 2.81 -11.40 -7.89
C THR A 132 4.12 -10.66 -7.63
N THR A 133 5.06 -11.33 -6.97
CA THR A 133 6.39 -10.75 -6.72
C THR A 133 7.25 -10.57 -7.96
N ASN A 134 6.97 -11.31 -9.03
CA ASN A 134 7.59 -11.14 -10.34
C ASN A 134 6.84 -10.14 -11.26
N GLY A 135 5.83 -9.44 -10.75
CA GLY A 135 5.09 -8.40 -11.49
C GLY A 135 4.04 -8.92 -12.47
N LYS A 136 3.77 -10.23 -12.49
CA LYS A 136 2.66 -10.82 -13.24
C LYS A 136 1.35 -10.67 -12.47
N LEU A 137 0.22 -10.88 -13.14
CA LEU A 137 -1.05 -10.93 -12.44
C LEU A 137 -1.14 -12.19 -11.59
N TYR A 138 -1.57 -12.00 -10.35
CA TYR A 138 -1.83 -13.10 -9.44
C TYR A 138 -3.03 -13.91 -9.94
N VAL A 139 -2.83 -15.23 -10.00
CA VAL A 139 -3.85 -16.23 -10.36
C VAL A 139 -4.31 -16.91 -9.09
N GLY A 140 -5.50 -16.54 -8.63
CA GLY A 140 -6.10 -17.06 -7.42
C GLY A 140 -7.38 -16.32 -7.07
N SER A 141 -8.02 -16.78 -6.00
CA SER A 141 -9.19 -16.12 -5.43
C SER A 141 -8.77 -14.97 -4.53
N VAL A 142 -9.55 -13.90 -4.55
CA VAL A 142 -9.46 -12.75 -3.64
C VAL A 142 -10.86 -12.48 -3.11
N ASP A 143 -10.98 -12.42 -1.78
CA ASP A 143 -12.17 -12.01 -1.05
C ASP A 143 -12.19 -10.48 -0.92
N PHE A 144 -13.35 -9.87 -1.18
CA PHE A 144 -13.56 -8.43 -1.06
C PHE A 144 -14.68 -8.18 -0.07
N ALA A 145 -14.44 -7.30 0.89
CA ALA A 145 -15.39 -6.93 1.93
C ALA A 145 -15.65 -5.43 1.94
N LEU A 146 -16.92 -5.05 2.07
CA LEU A 146 -17.35 -3.67 2.29
C LEU A 146 -17.53 -3.43 3.78
N LEU A 147 -16.81 -2.44 4.33
CA LEU A 147 -16.88 -2.02 5.72
C LEU A 147 -17.52 -0.64 5.82
N ASN A 148 -18.40 -0.47 6.80
CA ASN A 148 -18.97 0.82 7.16
C ASN A 148 -17.96 1.68 7.96
N PRO A 149 -18.29 2.94 8.30
CA PRO A 149 -17.40 3.83 9.05
C PRO A 149 -17.02 3.31 10.45
N ASP A 150 -17.89 2.50 11.07
CA ASP A 150 -17.63 1.90 12.38
C ASP A 150 -16.75 0.64 12.31
N GLY A 151 -16.37 0.22 11.10
CA GLY A 151 -15.53 -0.96 10.85
C GLY A 151 -16.28 -2.28 10.73
N PHE A 152 -17.63 -2.27 10.72
CA PHE A 152 -18.43 -3.47 10.50
C PHE A 152 -18.41 -3.89 9.03
N GLU A 153 -18.08 -5.15 8.79
CA GLU A 153 -18.17 -5.79 7.48
C GLU A 153 -19.63 -6.10 7.15
N LEU A 154 -20.17 -5.46 6.11
CA LEU A 154 -21.58 -5.60 5.73
C LEU A 154 -21.80 -6.66 4.64
N ILE A 155 -20.90 -6.69 3.65
CA ILE A 155 -21.03 -7.53 2.46
C ILE A 155 -19.65 -8.04 2.10
N HIS A 156 -19.54 -9.33 1.76
CA HIS A 156 -18.33 -9.89 1.18
C HIS A 156 -18.61 -10.61 -0.15
N LYS A 157 -17.62 -10.61 -1.04
CA LYS A 157 -17.69 -11.18 -2.40
C LYS A 157 -16.34 -11.77 -2.77
N THR A 158 -16.31 -13.01 -3.23
CA THR A 158 -15.08 -13.63 -3.75
C THR A 158 -15.00 -13.51 -5.27
N ARG A 159 -13.80 -13.24 -5.80
CA ARG A 159 -13.50 -13.21 -7.23
C ARG A 159 -12.20 -13.95 -7.51
N SER A 160 -12.19 -14.77 -8.55
CA SER A 160 -11.00 -15.50 -9.00
C SER A 160 -10.47 -14.92 -10.31
N ASN A 161 -9.15 -14.70 -10.39
CA ASN A 161 -8.52 -14.25 -11.63
C ASN A 161 -8.03 -15.44 -12.45
N SER A 162 -8.80 -15.89 -13.45
CA SER A 162 -8.40 -16.98 -14.35
C SER A 162 -8.01 -16.53 -15.76
N LYS A 163 -8.24 -15.26 -16.11
CA LYS A 163 -8.11 -14.73 -17.49
C LYS A 163 -7.03 -13.65 -17.62
N ASN A 164 -6.08 -13.57 -16.69
CA ASN A 164 -5.01 -12.57 -16.71
C ASN A 164 -5.56 -11.14 -16.87
N ARG A 165 -6.60 -10.79 -16.10
CA ARG A 165 -7.26 -9.48 -16.11
C ARG A 165 -7.31 -8.88 -14.71
N PHE A 166 -7.65 -7.60 -14.61
CA PHE A 166 -8.06 -7.02 -13.34
C PHE A 166 -9.36 -7.68 -12.85
N LEU A 167 -9.52 -7.76 -11.54
CA LEU A 167 -10.76 -8.20 -10.90
C LEU A 167 -11.71 -7.02 -10.80
N ALA A 168 -12.95 -7.21 -11.24
CA ALA A 168 -14.02 -6.23 -11.09
C ALA A 168 -15.01 -6.71 -10.03
N VAL A 169 -15.32 -5.85 -9.07
CA VAL A 169 -16.32 -6.10 -8.03
C VAL A 169 -17.14 -4.85 -7.82
N GLU A 170 -18.44 -5.03 -7.55
CA GLU A 170 -19.38 -3.93 -7.31
C GLU A 170 -20.07 -4.15 -5.97
N PHE A 171 -20.29 -3.09 -5.21
CA PHE A 171 -21.03 -3.11 -3.95
C PHE A 171 -22.13 -2.06 -3.99
N GLN A 172 -23.37 -2.46 -3.70
CA GLN A 172 -24.50 -1.54 -3.61
C GLN A 172 -24.56 -0.97 -2.19
N LEU A 173 -24.54 0.36 -2.07
CA LEU A 173 -24.70 1.02 -0.78
C LEU A 173 -26.17 0.96 -0.32
N PRO A 174 -26.44 0.72 0.99
CA PRO A 174 -27.78 0.79 1.52
C PRO A 174 -28.39 2.19 1.37
N ASP A 175 -29.72 2.28 1.34
CA ASP A 175 -30.42 3.57 1.36
C ASP A 175 -30.28 4.26 2.73
N ARG A 176 -30.48 3.49 3.82
CA ARG A 176 -30.26 3.94 5.19
C ARG A 176 -28.87 3.52 5.64
N LEU A 177 -27.94 4.48 5.66
CA LEU A 177 -26.54 4.26 6.02
C LEU A 177 -25.97 5.39 6.88
N VAL A 178 -24.78 5.16 7.44
CA VAL A 178 -23.99 6.16 8.14
C VAL A 178 -23.06 6.86 7.15
N PHE A 179 -23.12 8.20 7.11
CA PHE A 179 -22.21 9.01 6.31
C PHE A 179 -20.79 8.98 6.87
N GLY A 180 -19.80 9.23 6.00
CA GLY A 180 -18.39 9.29 6.37
C GLY A 180 -17.51 8.40 5.50
N GLU A 181 -16.37 8.00 6.04
CA GLU A 181 -15.39 7.19 5.32
C GLU A 181 -15.75 5.71 5.38
N TRP A 182 -15.98 5.12 4.21
CA TRP A 182 -16.21 3.69 4.03
C TRP A 182 -14.94 3.03 3.50
N LYS A 183 -14.83 1.71 3.69
CA LYS A 183 -13.61 0.96 3.35
C LYS A 183 -13.94 -0.31 2.59
N ILE A 184 -13.11 -0.63 1.59
CA ILE A 184 -13.13 -1.92 0.91
C ILE A 184 -11.85 -2.64 1.27
N VAL A 185 -11.97 -3.87 1.75
CA VAL A 185 -10.84 -4.73 2.13
C VAL A 185 -10.76 -5.90 1.15
N ALA A 186 -9.59 -6.13 0.58
CA ALA A 186 -9.27 -7.27 -0.27
C ALA A 186 -8.32 -8.23 0.46
N ARG A 187 -8.65 -9.53 0.46
CA ARG A 187 -7.91 -10.57 1.16
C ARG A 187 -7.66 -11.75 0.22
N PRO A 188 -6.41 -12.14 -0.06
CA PRO A 188 -6.13 -13.35 -0.84
C PRO A 188 -6.49 -14.63 -0.06
N ASP A 189 -6.42 -14.56 1.27
CA ASP A 189 -6.87 -15.60 2.18
C ASP A 189 -7.56 -14.94 3.38
N ARG A 190 -8.84 -15.23 3.59
CA ARG A 190 -9.65 -14.61 4.65
C ARG A 190 -9.25 -15.05 6.06
N HIS A 191 -8.51 -16.16 6.19
CA HIS A 191 -8.03 -16.68 7.46
C HIS A 191 -6.62 -16.17 7.84
N LYS A 192 -5.99 -15.39 6.96
CA LYS A 192 -4.65 -14.84 7.18
C LYS A 192 -4.73 -13.32 7.40
N PRO A 193 -3.76 -12.72 8.11
CA PRO A 193 -3.76 -11.29 8.42
C PRO A 193 -3.43 -10.39 7.21
N HIS A 194 -3.13 -10.95 6.03
CA HIS A 194 -2.74 -10.20 4.86
C HIS A 194 -3.96 -9.54 4.21
N THR A 195 -4.07 -8.22 4.33
CA THR A 195 -5.19 -7.45 3.77
C THR A 195 -4.70 -6.20 3.04
N TYR A 196 -5.44 -5.81 2.02
CA TYR A 196 -5.24 -4.58 1.24
C TYR A 196 -6.53 -3.78 1.28
N SER A 197 -6.48 -2.45 1.29
CA SER A 197 -7.70 -1.66 1.38
C SER A 197 -7.67 -0.35 0.63
N ILE A 198 -8.85 0.13 0.26
CA ILE A 198 -9.09 1.48 -0.23
C ILE A 198 -10.27 2.09 0.52
N THR A 199 -10.24 3.39 0.74
CA THR A 199 -11.33 4.14 1.37
C THR A 199 -12.02 5.06 0.36
N PHE A 200 -13.28 5.38 0.64
CA PHE A 200 -14.08 6.32 -0.13
C PHE A 200 -15.08 7.03 0.78
N GLN A 201 -15.52 8.22 0.40
CA GLN A 201 -16.48 8.99 1.20
C GLN A 201 -17.92 8.69 0.76
N VAL A 202 -18.82 8.56 1.73
CA VAL A 202 -20.27 8.52 1.49
C VAL A 202 -20.89 9.75 2.14
N GLN A 203 -21.53 10.57 1.32
CA GLN A 203 -22.16 11.81 1.78
C GLN A 203 -23.36 12.15 0.91
N LYS A 204 -24.26 12.98 1.43
CA LYS A 204 -25.29 13.61 0.61
C LYS A 204 -24.63 14.72 -0.22
N TYR A 205 -24.36 14.42 -1.49
CA TYR A 205 -23.76 15.38 -2.43
C TYR A 205 -24.69 15.62 -3.62
N GLU A 206 -24.66 16.82 -4.18
CA GLU A 206 -25.23 17.14 -5.48
C GLU A 206 -24.10 17.55 -6.43
N LEU A 207 -24.10 16.99 -7.65
CA LEU A 207 -23.03 17.26 -8.60
C LEU A 207 -23.06 18.73 -9.01
N SER A 208 -22.03 19.48 -8.61
CA SER A 208 -21.90 20.87 -9.00
C SER A 208 -21.73 20.96 -10.52
N GLN A 209 -22.49 21.84 -11.15
CA GLN A 209 -22.40 22.12 -12.58
C GLN A 209 -21.19 23.00 -12.93
N PHE A 210 -20.39 23.37 -11.93
CA PHE A 210 -19.23 24.24 -12.09
C PHE A 210 -18.06 23.84 -11.19
N ARG A 211 -16.86 24.20 -11.62
CA ARG A 211 -15.61 24.07 -10.86
C ARG A 211 -15.04 25.45 -10.58
N VAL A 212 -14.52 25.63 -9.38
CA VAL A 212 -13.79 26.81 -8.95
C VAL A 212 -12.36 26.38 -8.66
N HIS A 213 -11.41 27.03 -9.30
CA HIS A 213 -9.99 26.85 -9.05
C HIS A 213 -9.46 28.14 -8.42
N THR A 214 -8.77 28.01 -7.30
CA THR A 214 -8.15 29.13 -6.59
C THR A 214 -6.65 28.88 -6.55
N LEU A 215 -5.87 29.86 -6.97
CA LEU A 215 -4.42 29.85 -6.91
C LEU A 215 -3.98 31.03 -6.08
N ALA A 216 -3.31 30.76 -4.95
CA ALA A 216 -2.64 31.79 -4.18
C ALA A 216 -1.16 31.83 -4.59
N LYS A 217 -0.65 33.01 -4.92
CA LYS A 217 0.75 33.27 -5.22
C LYS A 217 1.33 34.15 -4.13
N GLU A 218 2.49 33.76 -3.64
CA GLU A 218 3.32 34.60 -2.80
C GLU A 218 3.85 35.78 -3.61
N THR A 219 3.99 36.93 -2.96
CA THR A 219 4.62 38.11 -3.54
C THR A 219 5.95 38.39 -2.84
N ASP A 220 6.68 39.41 -3.30
CA ASP A 220 7.91 39.85 -2.62
C ASP A 220 7.64 40.44 -1.22
N ASP A 221 6.37 40.72 -0.91
CA ASP A 221 5.90 41.10 0.41
C ASP A 221 5.32 39.86 1.13
N ILE A 222 5.92 39.52 2.28
CA ILE A 222 5.59 38.35 3.09
C ILE A 222 4.16 38.38 3.63
N ASP A 223 3.56 39.58 3.71
CA ASP A 223 2.21 39.79 4.22
C ASP A 223 1.16 39.89 3.09
N LEU A 224 1.56 39.77 1.82
CA LEU A 224 0.69 39.93 0.67
C LEU A 224 0.68 38.69 -0.24
N TYR A 225 -0.53 38.18 -0.44
CA TYR A 225 -0.81 37.06 -1.35
C TYR A 225 -1.72 37.52 -2.49
N GLU A 226 -1.33 37.21 -3.72
CA GLU A 226 -2.19 37.39 -4.89
C GLU A 226 -3.08 36.15 -5.05
N ILE A 227 -4.40 36.33 -5.15
CA ILE A 227 -5.36 35.22 -5.28
C ILE A 227 -6.04 35.31 -6.64
N ASP A 228 -5.69 34.36 -7.52
CA ASP A 228 -6.38 34.15 -8.79
C ASP A 228 -7.53 33.15 -8.60
N VAL A 229 -8.74 33.53 -9.03
CA VAL A 229 -9.88 32.62 -9.05
C VAL A 229 -10.43 32.42 -10.45
N LEU A 230 -10.55 31.15 -10.83
CA LEU A 230 -11.12 30.71 -12.10
C LEU A 230 -12.35 29.85 -11.85
N ALA A 231 -13.52 30.35 -12.23
CA ALA A 231 -14.77 29.61 -12.21
C ALA A 231 -15.23 29.26 -13.64
N ARG A 232 -15.54 27.99 -13.91
CA ARG A 232 -16.06 27.52 -15.20
C ARG A 232 -17.07 26.40 -15.02
N HIS A 233 -18.00 26.28 -15.96
CA HIS A 233 -18.86 25.10 -16.04
C HIS A 233 -18.00 23.86 -16.29
N THR A 234 -18.49 22.68 -15.90
CA THR A 234 -17.78 21.41 -16.16
C THR A 234 -17.53 21.15 -17.64
N ASN A 235 -18.29 21.78 -18.54
CA ASN A 235 -18.10 21.75 -20.00
C ASN A 235 -17.16 22.85 -20.53
N GLY A 236 -16.50 23.61 -19.65
CA GLY A 236 -15.55 24.68 -20.00
C GLY A 236 -16.18 26.03 -20.31
N ARG A 237 -17.52 26.16 -20.34
CA ARG A 237 -18.19 27.44 -20.57
C ARG A 237 -17.93 28.41 -19.41
N GLN A 238 -17.88 29.69 -19.75
CA GLN A 238 -17.76 30.77 -18.78
C GLN A 238 -18.99 30.81 -17.87
N ILE A 239 -18.76 31.24 -16.63
CA ILE A 239 -19.81 31.44 -15.62
C ILE A 239 -19.76 32.90 -15.19
N SER A 240 -20.94 33.46 -14.96
CA SER A 240 -21.09 34.74 -14.25
C SER A 240 -21.76 34.48 -12.91
N GLY A 241 -21.18 35.04 -11.85
CA GLY A 241 -21.67 34.86 -10.49
C GLY A 241 -20.92 35.76 -9.53
N GLN A 242 -21.24 35.63 -8.24
CA GLN A 242 -20.55 36.31 -7.16
C GLN A 242 -19.68 35.31 -6.40
N ILE A 243 -18.50 35.76 -5.97
CA ILE A 243 -17.61 34.96 -5.12
C ILE A 243 -17.36 35.71 -3.82
N THR A 244 -17.29 34.95 -2.72
CA THR A 244 -16.85 35.44 -1.42
C THR A 244 -15.68 34.58 -0.96
N ILE A 245 -14.57 35.23 -0.61
CA ILE A 245 -13.34 34.57 -0.17
C ILE A 245 -13.12 34.96 1.28
N TRP A 246 -12.81 33.98 2.13
CA TRP A 246 -12.51 34.15 3.55
C TRP A 246 -11.11 33.60 3.82
N CYS A 247 -10.30 34.36 4.55
CA CYS A 247 -9.00 33.92 5.05
C CYS A 247 -9.07 33.80 6.57
N ASP A 248 -8.62 32.68 7.13
CA ASP A 248 -8.53 32.46 8.57
C ASP A 248 -7.06 32.32 8.98
N CYS A 249 -6.66 33.04 10.04
CA CYS A 249 -5.32 33.04 10.61
C CYS A 249 -5.44 32.71 12.11
N ASN A 250 -5.28 31.44 12.48
CA ASN A 250 -5.39 31.05 13.89
C ASN A 250 -4.04 31.18 14.62
N ALA A 251 -3.92 32.18 15.50
CA ALA A 251 -2.71 32.49 16.28
C ALA A 251 -2.89 32.26 17.79
N ASN A 252 -3.57 31.18 18.21
CA ASN A 252 -3.71 30.84 19.63
C ASN A 252 -3.04 29.49 19.99
N SER A 253 -1.72 29.52 20.12
CA SER A 253 -0.99 28.73 21.12
C SER A 253 -0.24 29.69 22.05
N SER A 254 -0.95 30.25 23.03
CA SER A 254 -0.38 31.12 24.06
C SER A 254 0.34 30.30 25.14
N LYS A 255 1.67 30.25 25.07
CA LYS A 255 2.63 30.38 26.20
C LYS A 255 4.06 30.05 25.77
N SER A 256 4.88 31.08 25.62
CA SER A 256 6.21 31.12 26.24
C SER A 256 6.64 32.57 26.42
N VAL A 257 6.68 33.00 27.69
CA VAL A 257 7.43 34.17 28.13
C VAL A 257 8.91 33.88 27.86
N ILE A 258 9.57 34.66 27.01
CA ILE A 258 11.03 34.74 26.93
C ILE A 258 11.40 36.23 26.77
N PRO A 259 12.42 36.76 27.49
CA PRO A 259 12.74 38.18 27.52
C PRO A 259 13.33 38.67 26.20
N SER A 260 13.33 40.00 26.05
CA SER A 260 14.03 40.76 25.02
C SER A 260 15.41 40.20 24.66
N ASP A 261 15.51 39.54 23.50
CA ASP A 261 16.40 39.96 22.42
C ASP A 261 16.25 39.00 21.24
N SER A 262 16.41 39.56 20.03
CA SER A 262 16.47 38.86 18.73
C SER A 262 15.18 38.20 18.22
N GLY A 263 14.54 38.90 17.28
CA GLY A 263 14.27 38.33 15.96
C GLY A 263 13.03 37.46 15.77
N LYS A 264 12.00 38.09 15.17
CA LYS A 264 10.91 37.51 14.37
C LYS A 264 9.72 36.91 15.14
N SER A 265 8.80 37.80 15.46
CA SER A 265 7.38 37.47 15.64
C SER A 265 6.68 37.61 14.29
N PHE A 266 6.23 36.51 13.69
CA PHE A 266 5.41 36.56 12.47
C PHE A 266 4.00 36.99 12.85
N LEU A 267 3.65 38.21 12.45
CA LEU A 267 2.39 38.85 12.75
C LEU A 267 1.66 39.03 11.42
N CYS A 268 0.91 38.00 11.01
CA CYS A 268 0.15 38.03 9.76
C CYS A 268 -1.00 39.04 9.92
N LEU A 269 -0.79 40.28 9.45
CA LEU A 269 -1.79 41.33 9.40
C LEU A 269 -2.27 41.47 7.95
N LEU A 270 -3.21 40.63 7.53
CA LEU A 270 -4.12 41.04 6.46
C LEU A 270 -4.98 42.17 7.02
N LYS A 271 -4.66 43.40 6.61
CA LYS A 271 -5.41 44.61 6.94
C LYS A 271 -6.77 44.62 6.22
N SER A 272 -7.60 43.60 6.41
CA SER A 272 -9.01 43.66 6.01
C SER A 272 -9.83 42.57 6.69
N SER A 273 -10.42 42.94 7.82
CA SER A 273 -11.68 42.35 8.31
C SER A 273 -12.89 42.75 7.44
N LYS A 274 -12.70 43.25 6.22
CA LYS A 274 -13.77 43.58 5.30
C LYS A 274 -13.97 42.47 4.27
N VAL A 275 -15.21 41.99 4.22
CA VAL A 275 -15.78 41.27 3.09
C VAL A 275 -15.63 42.14 1.85
N SER A 276 -14.84 41.70 0.88
CA SER A 276 -14.70 42.37 -0.42
C SER A 276 -15.62 41.66 -1.43
N PHE A 277 -16.61 42.38 -1.93
CA PHE A 277 -17.48 41.91 -3.02
C PHE A 277 -16.80 42.20 -4.36
N PHE A 278 -16.37 41.16 -5.07
CA PHE A 278 -15.86 41.31 -6.43
C PHE A 278 -16.96 40.93 -7.44
N ASN A 279 -17.44 41.93 -8.19
CA ASN A 279 -18.30 41.71 -9.36
C ASN A 279 -17.40 41.56 -10.58
N PHE A 280 -17.29 40.35 -11.14
CA PHE A 280 -16.61 40.15 -12.41
C PHE A 280 -17.62 40.21 -13.56
N LYS A 281 -17.52 41.24 -14.41
CA LYS A 281 -18.02 41.19 -15.79
C LYS A 281 -16.86 40.75 -16.66
N ALA A 282 -16.96 39.57 -17.29
CA ALA A 282 -16.02 39.20 -18.32
C ALA A 282 -16.25 40.10 -19.55
N SER A 283 -15.41 41.13 -19.70
CA SER A 283 -15.38 41.99 -20.89
C SER A 283 -14.73 41.22 -22.05
N LYS A 284 -15.35 41.29 -23.23
CA LYS A 284 -14.80 40.83 -24.50
C LYS A 284 -13.56 41.68 -24.85
N TYR A 285 -12.45 41.01 -25.14
CA TYR A 285 -11.20 41.53 -25.71
C TYR A 285 -10.38 42.52 -24.87
N GLY A 286 -9.06 42.32 -24.92
CA GLY A 286 -8.07 43.35 -24.59
C GLY A 286 -7.25 43.06 -23.34
N ALA A 287 -5.96 42.82 -23.54
CA ALA A 287 -4.96 42.86 -22.49
C ALA A 287 -5.05 44.18 -21.70
N PHE A 288 -4.91 44.12 -20.38
CA PHE A 288 -4.65 45.32 -19.58
C PHE A 288 -3.45 45.11 -18.66
N LYS A 289 -2.44 45.94 -18.91
CA LYS A 289 -1.40 46.33 -17.95
C LYS A 289 -2.04 47.20 -16.86
N SER A 290 -1.54 47.05 -15.65
CA SER A 290 -1.91 47.86 -14.48
C SER A 290 -1.42 49.31 -14.61
N SER A 291 -2.27 50.22 -14.15
CA SER A 291 -1.90 51.51 -13.55
C SER A 291 -2.57 51.58 -12.18
#